data_AF-A0A098S7W2-F1
#
_entry.id   AF-A0A098S7W2-F1
#
_cell.length_a   1.000
_cell.length_b   1.000
_cell.length_c   1.000
_cell.angle_alpha   90.00
_cell.angle_beta   90.00
_cell.angle_gamma   90.00
#
_symmetry.space_group_name_H-M   'P 1'
#
loop_
_entity.id
_entity.type
_entity.pdbx_description
1 polymer ?
#
loop_
_entity_poly.entity_id
_entity_poly.type
_entity_poly.pdbx_seq_one_letter_code
_entity_poly.pdbx_strand_id
1 'polypeptide(L)'
;MYISIDDPDYHYSRWVETIERYQLNGRHVLAGTVLRKWIAEQFYGGGPIVLPRHLLLIDGQVVEPYVPGPADLRGLEEKLRSY
;
A
#
# COMPACT_ATOMS: atom_id res chain seq x y z
N MET A 1 -6.30 1.28 3.72
CA MET A 1 -5.18 2.24 3.86
C MET A 1 -4.33 2.14 2.62
N TYR A 2 -3.91 3.27 2.05
CA TYR A 2 -3.04 3.34 0.88
C TYR A 2 -1.69 3.92 1.29
N ILE A 3 -0.61 3.32 0.83
CA ILE A 3 0.75 3.80 1.08
C ILE A 3 1.38 4.10 -0.28
N SER A 4 1.73 5.37 -0.54
CA SER A 4 2.61 5.72 -1.65
C SER A 4 4.06 5.65 -1.21
N ILE A 5 4.93 5.15 -2.10
CA ILE A 5 6.39 5.11 -1.92
C ILE A 5 7.11 6.19 -2.76
N ASP A 6 6.34 7.14 -3.32
CA ASP A 6 6.88 8.29 -4.02
C ASP A 6 7.84 9.06 -3.11
N ASP A 7 8.82 9.74 -3.72
CA ASP A 7 9.72 10.62 -2.97
C ASP A 7 8.94 11.82 -2.40
N PRO A 8 8.88 11.97 -1.06
CA PRO A 8 8.12 13.05 -0.45
C PRO A 8 8.66 14.43 -0.79
N ASP A 9 9.98 14.58 -1.00
CA ASP A 9 10.58 15.89 -1.25
C ASP A 9 10.21 16.43 -2.63
N TYR A 10 9.95 15.53 -3.59
CA TYR A 10 9.62 15.91 -4.97
C TYR A 10 8.13 15.80 -5.31
N HIS A 11 7.38 14.94 -4.60
CA HIS A 11 6.04 14.55 -5.04
C HIS A 11 4.92 14.88 -4.05
N TYR A 12 5.20 15.45 -2.87
CA TYR A 12 4.17 15.74 -1.87
C TYR A 12 2.97 16.51 -2.45
N SER A 13 3.19 17.66 -3.08
CA SER A 13 2.09 18.49 -3.60
C SER A 13 1.28 17.77 -4.67
N ARG A 14 1.95 17.01 -5.55
CA ARG A 14 1.29 16.23 -6.60
C ARG A 14 0.49 15.06 -6.01
N TRP A 15 1.00 14.44 -4.95
CA TRP A 15 0.32 13.35 -4.25
C TRP A 15 -0.96 13.85 -3.56
N VAL A 16 -0.88 14.99 -2.86
CA VAL A 16 -2.06 15.65 -2.26
C VAL A 16 -3.08 16.02 -3.33
N GLU A 17 -2.64 16.71 -4.39
CA GLU A 17 -3.53 17.11 -5.50
C GLU A 17 -4.22 15.90 -6.15
N THR A 18 -3.50 14.77 -6.28
CA THR A 18 -4.07 13.54 -6.84
C THR A 18 -5.20 13.00 -5.97
N ILE A 19 -5.00 12.95 -4.65
CA ILE A 19 -6.03 12.48 -3.71
C ILE A 19 -7.27 13.38 -3.77
N GLU A 20 -7.07 14.69 -3.78
CA GLU A 20 -8.16 15.68 -3.82
C GLU A 20 -8.91 15.65 -5.14
N ARG A 21 -8.18 15.68 -6.28
CA ARG A 21 -8.75 15.72 -7.63
C ARG A 21 -9.64 14.52 -7.92
N TYR A 22 -9.21 13.33 -7.51
CA TYR A 22 -9.95 12.08 -7.74
C TYR A 22 -10.86 11.70 -6.57
N GLN A 23 -10.95 12.55 -5.54
CA GLN A 23 -11.76 12.32 -4.33
C GLN A 23 -11.50 10.92 -3.73
N LEU A 24 -10.23 10.54 -3.62
CA LEU A 24 -9.84 9.20 -3.19
C LEU A 24 -10.17 9.02 -1.69
N ASN A 25 -11.15 8.17 -1.41
CA ASN A 25 -11.56 7.87 -0.05
C ASN A 25 -10.54 6.99 0.72
N GLY A 26 -10.66 6.98 2.04
CA GLY A 26 -9.84 6.17 2.94
C GLY A 26 -8.58 6.88 3.44
N ARG A 27 -7.76 6.15 4.22
CA ARG A 27 -6.53 6.69 4.81
C ARG A 27 -5.37 6.54 3.83
N HIS A 28 -4.74 7.66 3.47
CA HIS A 28 -3.57 7.73 2.60
C HIS A 28 -2.34 8.13 3.39
N VAL A 29 -1.20 7.49 3.11
CA VAL A 29 0.09 7.76 3.75
C VAL A 29 1.14 7.87 2.65
N LEU A 30 1.91 8.96 2.67
CA LEU A 30 3.13 9.08 1.87
C LEU A 30 4.30 8.57 2.71
N ALA A 31 5.00 7.54 2.23
CA ALA A 31 6.04 6.88 2.98
C ALA A 31 7.34 7.69 2.98
N GLY A 32 7.74 8.18 4.15
CA GLY A 32 9.09 8.69 4.37
C GLY A 32 10.15 7.58 4.36
N THR A 33 11.42 7.97 4.50
CA THR A 33 12.59 7.08 4.40
C THR A 33 12.51 5.85 5.31
N VAL A 34 12.10 6.02 6.57
CA VAL A 34 12.00 4.92 7.55
C VAL A 34 10.97 3.88 7.12
N LEU A 35 9.78 4.32 6.73
CA LEU A 35 8.71 3.42 6.30
C LEU A 35 9.07 2.73 4.98
N ARG A 36 9.66 3.44 4.02
CA ARG A 36 10.14 2.86 2.75
C ARG A 36 11.17 1.76 2.99
N LYS A 37 12.17 2.01 3.86
CA LYS A 37 13.19 1.02 4.21
C LYS A 37 12.57 -0.20 4.87
N TRP A 38 11.67 0.01 5.84
CA TRP A 38 10.96 -1.08 6.49
C TRP A 38 10.15 -1.93 5.49
N ILE A 39 9.41 -1.30 4.57
CA ILE A 39 8.66 -2.00 3.51
C ILE A 39 9.61 -2.84 2.64
N ALA A 40 10.74 -2.26 2.21
CA ALA A 40 11.72 -2.97 1.39
C ALA A 40 12.29 -4.20 2.12
N GLU A 41 12.65 -4.06 3.39
CA GLU A 41 13.18 -5.16 4.22
C GLU A 41 12.14 -6.28 4.41
N GLN A 42 10.91 -5.92 4.80
CA GLN A 42 9.88 -6.90 5.12
C GLN A 42 9.36 -7.66 3.91
N PHE A 43 9.26 -7.00 2.76
CA PHE A 43 8.49 -7.53 1.64
C PHE A 43 9.30 -7.79 0.37
N TYR A 44 10.52 -7.25 0.28
CA TYR A 44 11.36 -7.30 -0.91
C TYR A 44 12.81 -7.70 -0.60
N GLY A 45 13.10 -8.19 0.62
CA GLY A 45 14.45 -8.62 1.03
C GLY A 45 15.48 -7.50 1.01
N GLY A 46 15.05 -6.25 1.22
CA GLY A 46 15.89 -5.05 1.09
C GLY A 46 16.11 -4.59 -0.35
N GLY A 47 15.54 -5.27 -1.34
CA GLY A 47 15.61 -4.91 -2.75
C GLY A 47 14.64 -3.80 -3.16
N PRO A 48 14.60 -3.47 -4.47
CA PRO A 48 13.67 -2.48 -5.02
C PRO A 48 12.20 -2.85 -4.77
N ILE A 49 11.39 -1.86 -4.39
CA ILE A 49 9.95 -2.04 -4.22
C ILE A 49 9.29 -2.12 -5.60
N VAL A 50 8.54 -3.19 -5.84
CA VAL A 50 7.73 -3.40 -7.06
C VAL A 50 6.27 -3.16 -6.73
N LEU A 51 5.61 -2.29 -7.51
CA LEU A 51 4.21 -1.89 -7.36
C LEU A 51 3.34 -2.39 -8.54
N PRO A 52 2.02 -2.52 -8.37
CA PRO A 52 1.28 -2.39 -7.12
C PRO A 52 1.36 -3.67 -6.26
N ARG A 53 1.28 -3.51 -4.92
CA ARG A 53 1.19 -4.63 -3.98
C ARG A 53 0.01 -4.42 -3.04
N HIS A 54 -0.75 -5.49 -2.81
CA HIS A 54 -1.87 -5.50 -1.87
C HIS A 54 -1.62 -6.57 -0.83
N LEU A 55 -1.91 -6.27 0.43
CA LEU A 55 -1.57 -7.09 1.59
C LEU A 55 -2.67 -6.94 2.65
N LEU A 56 -2.94 -8.03 3.37
CA LEU A 56 -3.90 -8.05 4.47
C LEU A 56 -3.16 -8.05 5.80
N LEU A 57 -3.56 -7.12 6.67
CA LEU A 57 -3.12 -7.10 8.06
C LEU A 57 -4.30 -7.31 9.01
N ILE A 58 -4.06 -8.06 10.08
CA ILE A 58 -4.96 -8.22 11.22
C ILE A 58 -4.15 -7.91 12.46
N ASP A 59 -4.63 -7.00 13.31
CA ASP A 59 -3.95 -6.55 14.54
C ASP A 59 -2.47 -6.17 14.35
N GLY A 60 -2.18 -5.53 13.21
CA GLY A 60 -0.83 -5.08 12.86
C GLY A 60 0.12 -6.17 12.35
N GLN A 61 -0.34 -7.43 12.27
CA GLN A 61 0.41 -8.53 11.68
C GLN A 61 -0.01 -8.78 10.24
N VAL A 62 0.96 -9.07 9.38
CA VAL A 62 0.70 -9.46 7.98
C VAL A 62 0.20 -10.90 7.98
N VAL A 63 -1.07 -11.09 7.67
CA VAL A 63 -1.68 -12.44 7.59
C VAL A 63 -1.66 -12.98 6.17
N GLU A 64 -1.71 -12.11 5.16
CA GLU A 64 -1.59 -12.48 3.75
C GLU A 64 -0.68 -11.47 3.03
N PRO A 65 0.55 -11.85 2.66
CA PRO A 65 1.53 -10.95 2.03
C PRO A 65 1.17 -10.57 0.58
N TYR A 66 0.19 -11.24 -0.03
CA TYR A 66 -0.36 -10.93 -1.33
C TYR A 66 -1.87 -11.23 -1.41
N VAL A 67 -2.67 -10.19 -1.60
CA VAL A 67 -4.10 -10.34 -1.94
C VAL A 67 -4.38 -9.85 -3.37
N PRO A 68 -5.46 -10.35 -4.01
CA PRO A 68 -5.93 -9.78 -5.26
C PRO A 68 -6.16 -8.27 -5.15
N GLY A 69 -5.82 -7.56 -6.22
CA GLY A 69 -6.05 -6.12 -6.29
C GLY A 69 -7.54 -5.79 -6.41
N PRO A 70 -7.90 -4.50 -6.30
CA PRO A 70 -9.28 -4.04 -6.35
C PRO A 70 -9.98 -4.31 -7.69
N ALA A 71 -9.25 -4.66 -8.75
CA ALA A 71 -9.83 -5.10 -10.02
C ALA A 71 -10.46 -6.51 -9.94
N ASP A 72 -10.02 -7.34 -8.98
CA ASP A 72 -10.56 -8.68 -8.72
C ASP A 72 -11.27 -8.70 -7.36
N LEU A 73 -12.44 -8.05 -7.32
CA LEU A 73 -13.26 -7.95 -6.11
C LEU A 73 -13.68 -9.33 -5.58
N ARG A 74 -13.91 -10.30 -6.47
CA ARG A 74 -14.32 -11.65 -6.08
C ARG A 74 -13.17 -12.38 -5.38
N GLY A 75 -11.98 -12.37 -5.98
CA GLY A 75 -10.80 -12.98 -5.35
C GLY A 75 -10.46 -12.31 -4.02
N LEU A 76 -10.66 -10.99 -3.92
CA LEU A 76 -10.47 -10.28 -2.66
C LEU A 76 -11.51 -10.70 -1.61
N GLU A 77 -12.80 -10.79 -1.95
CA GLU A 77 -13.84 -11.28 -1.04
C GLU A 77 -13.57 -12.70 -0.53
N GLU A 78 -13.19 -13.61 -1.44
CA GLU A 78 -12.85 -14.99 -1.09
C GLU A 78 -11.69 -15.05 -0.10
N LYS A 79 -10.66 -14.20 -0.29
CA LYS A 79 -9.54 -14.06 0.66
C LYS A 79 -9.93 -13.44 1.98
N LEU A 80 -10.86 -12.48 2.00
CA LEU A 80 -11.30 -11.86 3.25
C LEU A 80 -12.14 -12.82 4.10
N ARG A 81 -12.91 -13.72 3.49
CA ARG A 81 -13.74 -14.71 4.22
C ARG A 81 -12.94 -15.81 4.92
N SER A 82 -11.65 -15.97 4.58
CA SER A 82 -10.79 -16.99 5.21
C SER A 82 -10.17 -16.53 6.53
N TYR A 83 -10.49 -15.33 7.00
CA TYR A 83 -10.02 -14.72 8.25
C TYR A 83 -11.19 -14.15 9.05
#